data_AF-A0A4S0RYY5-F1
#
_entry.id   AF-A0A4S0RYY5-F1
#
_cell.length_a   1.000
_cell.length_b   1.000
_cell.length_c   1.000
_cell.angle_alpha   90.00
_cell.angle_beta   90.00
_cell.angle_gamma   90.00
#
_symmetry.space_group_name_H-M   'P 1'
#
loop_
_entity.id
_entity.type
_entity.pdbx_description
1 polymer ?
#
loop_
_entity_poly.entity_id
_entity_poly.type
_entity_poly.pdbx_seq_one_letter_code
_entity_poly.pdbx_strand_id
1 'polypeptide(L)'
;MTERLKTLSEASEILRLTNRGVAKLARQHGLCMVRGRTLLFSGADIEGIKDTLRVEPTSPRSASIKPGPSEYRLTKSLIELSRKKSVSPKAREIVLGRSGRK
;
A
#
# COMPACT_ATOMS: atom_id res chain seq x y z
N MET A 1 -1.66 -37.51 -10.94
CA MET A 1 -0.23 -37.12 -10.98
C MET A 1 0.34 -37.40 -9.59
N THR A 2 1.25 -38.34 -9.45
CA THR A 2 1.86 -38.68 -8.14
C THR A 2 2.99 -37.71 -7.87
N GLU A 3 2.73 -36.68 -7.06
CA GLU A 3 3.77 -35.75 -6.63
C GLU A 3 4.80 -36.45 -5.77
N ARG A 4 6.08 -36.27 -6.10
CA ARG A 4 7.20 -36.76 -5.30
C ARG A 4 7.30 -35.93 -4.03
N LEU A 5 7.21 -36.61 -2.88
CA LEU A 5 7.47 -36.00 -1.58
C LEU A 5 8.95 -35.57 -1.48
N LYS A 6 9.15 -34.34 -1.05
CA LYS A 6 10.46 -33.70 -0.89
C LYS A 6 10.91 -33.76 0.56
N THR A 7 12.20 -33.92 0.76
CA THR A 7 12.83 -33.90 2.10
C THR A 7 13.07 -32.47 2.57
N LEU A 8 13.41 -32.30 3.85
CA LEU A 8 13.76 -30.99 4.43
C LEU A 8 14.87 -30.26 3.64
N SER A 9 15.92 -30.98 3.22
CA SER A 9 17.04 -30.38 2.47
C SER A 9 16.57 -29.84 1.13
N GLU A 10 15.83 -30.66 0.38
CA GLU A 10 15.28 -30.26 -0.93
C GLU A 10 14.30 -29.08 -0.79
N ALA A 11 13.45 -29.10 0.24
CA ALA A 11 12.53 -27.99 0.52
C ALA A 11 13.29 -26.70 0.86
N SER A 12 14.39 -26.79 1.60
CA SER A 12 15.23 -25.65 1.97
C SER A 12 15.89 -24.99 0.77
N GLU A 13 16.35 -25.78 -0.20
CA GLU A 13 16.96 -25.31 -1.45
C GLU A 13 15.91 -24.60 -2.32
N ILE A 14 14.70 -25.15 -2.41
CA ILE A 14 13.60 -24.57 -3.20
C ILE A 14 13.13 -23.24 -2.61
N LEU A 15 12.97 -23.18 -1.28
CA LEU A 15 12.50 -21.99 -0.58
C LEU A 15 13.61 -20.96 -0.35
N ARG A 16 14.87 -21.33 -0.56
CA ARG A 16 16.07 -20.54 -0.23
C ARG A 16 16.08 -20.10 1.23
N LEU A 17 15.69 -21.00 2.13
CA LEU A 17 15.65 -20.80 3.57
C LEU A 17 16.55 -21.81 4.27
N THR A 18 16.87 -21.56 5.54
CA THR A 18 17.59 -22.55 6.35
C THR A 18 16.69 -23.73 6.69
N ASN A 19 17.26 -24.93 6.80
CA ASN A 19 16.56 -26.14 7.26
C ASN A 19 15.74 -25.92 8.54
N ARG A 20 16.32 -25.19 9.51
CA ARG A 20 15.63 -24.84 10.77
C ARG A 20 14.45 -23.89 10.53
N GLY A 21 14.61 -22.91 9.66
CA GLY A 21 13.55 -21.98 9.29
C GLY A 21 12.36 -22.70 8.65
N VAL A 22 12.64 -23.57 7.67
CA VAL A 22 11.60 -24.39 7.02
C VAL A 22 10.92 -25.31 8.03
N ALA A 23 11.67 -26.03 8.86
CA ALA A 23 11.11 -26.92 9.87
C ALA A 23 10.20 -26.17 10.88
N LYS A 24 10.56 -24.94 11.25
CA LYS A 24 9.78 -24.13 12.18
C LYS A 24 8.48 -23.66 11.55
N LEU A 25 8.54 -23.08 10.34
CA LEU A 25 7.36 -22.61 9.61
C LEU A 25 6.39 -23.74 9.32
N ALA A 26 6.91 -24.87 8.82
CA ALA A 26 6.12 -26.04 8.50
C ALA A 26 5.35 -26.58 9.72
N ARG A 27 6.03 -26.71 10.87
CA ARG A 27 5.38 -27.15 12.12
C ARG A 27 4.38 -26.14 12.66
N GLN A 28 4.66 -24.85 12.53
CA GLN A 28 3.79 -23.79 13.00
C GLN A 28 2.47 -23.73 12.22
N HIS A 29 2.52 -24.00 10.91
CA HIS A 29 1.37 -23.90 10.01
C HIS A 29 0.76 -25.26 9.62
N GLY A 30 1.32 -26.38 10.09
CA GLY A 30 0.84 -27.72 9.76
C GLY A 30 1.10 -28.15 8.31
N LEU A 31 2.06 -27.51 7.62
CA LEU A 31 2.39 -27.69 6.20
C LEU A 31 3.50 -28.73 6.00
N CYS A 32 3.42 -29.85 6.72
CA CYS A 32 4.34 -30.96 6.53
C CYS A 32 3.77 -32.27 7.05
N MET A 33 4.25 -33.36 6.45
CA MET A 33 4.05 -34.71 6.98
C MET A 33 5.26 -35.12 7.82
N VAL A 34 5.00 -35.63 9.03
CA VAL A 34 6.05 -36.13 9.92
C VAL A 34 6.13 -37.65 9.78
N ARG A 35 7.30 -38.17 9.42
CA ARG A 35 7.58 -39.61 9.42
C ARG A 35 8.71 -39.92 10.39
N GLY A 36 8.37 -40.16 11.65
CA GLY A 36 9.37 -40.32 12.72
C GLY A 36 10.15 -39.02 12.93
N ARG A 37 11.44 -39.03 12.59
CA ARG A 37 12.32 -37.83 12.70
C ARG A 37 12.42 -37.01 11.42
N THR A 38 11.89 -37.51 10.30
CA THR A 38 11.99 -36.82 9.01
C THR A 38 10.73 -36.00 8.75
N LEU A 39 10.94 -34.82 8.16
CA LEU A 39 9.88 -33.96 7.64
C LEU A 39 9.83 -34.13 6.13
N LEU A 40 8.62 -34.40 5.64
CA LEU A 40 8.33 -34.59 4.22
C LEU A 40 7.33 -33.51 3.78
N PHE A 41 7.51 -33.05 2.55
CA PHE A 41 6.76 -31.95 1.95
C PHE A 41 6.19 -32.39 0.61
N SER A 42 4.89 -32.19 0.41
CA SER A 42 4.25 -32.24 -0.91
C SER A 42 4.53 -30.96 -1.71
N GLY A 43 4.08 -30.91 -2.97
CA GLY A 43 4.10 -29.66 -3.73
C GLY A 43 3.26 -28.58 -3.07
N ALA A 44 2.05 -28.96 -2.63
CA ALA A 44 1.11 -28.08 -1.94
C ALA A 44 1.66 -27.50 -0.64
N ASP A 45 2.39 -28.30 0.15
CA ASP A 45 3.01 -27.82 1.40
C ASP A 45 4.01 -26.70 1.14
N ILE A 46 4.82 -26.83 0.09
CA ILE A 46 5.82 -25.81 -0.29
C ILE A 46 5.13 -24.53 -0.76
N GLU A 47 4.05 -24.65 -1.53
CA GLU A 47 3.25 -23.50 -1.96
C GLU A 47 2.58 -22.80 -0.78
N GLY A 48 2.01 -23.58 0.15
CA GLY A 48 1.47 -23.03 1.39
C GLY A 48 2.52 -22.27 2.19
N ILE A 49 3.75 -22.79 2.30
CA ILE A 49 4.83 -22.08 2.99
C ILE A 49 5.16 -20.76 2.28
N LYS A 50 5.19 -20.74 0.93
CA LYS A 50 5.38 -19.50 0.18
C LYS A 50 4.27 -18.50 0.46
N ASP A 51 3.03 -18.96 0.56
CA ASP A 51 1.89 -18.10 0.85
C ASP A 51 1.97 -17.51 2.26
N THR A 52 2.41 -18.28 3.27
CA THR A 52 2.62 -17.74 4.63
C THR A 52 3.72 -16.67 4.69
N LEU A 53 4.68 -16.70 3.77
CA LEU A 53 5.75 -15.71 3.68
C LEU A 53 5.31 -14.45 2.90
N ARG A 54 4.19 -14.50 2.18
CA ARG A 54 3.64 -13.32 1.53
C ARG A 54 3.05 -12.41 2.59
N VAL A 55 3.37 -11.12 2.47
CA VAL A 55 2.72 -10.08 3.27
C VAL A 55 1.26 -10.05 2.84
N GLU A 56 0.33 -10.18 3.79
CA GLU A 56 -1.08 -9.93 3.52
C GLU A 56 -1.20 -8.58 2.83
N PRO A 57 -2.00 -8.45 1.75
CA PRO A 57 -2.15 -7.19 1.06
C PRO A 57 -2.56 -6.16 2.09
N THR A 58 -1.64 -5.22 2.39
CA THR A 58 -1.92 -4.15 3.33
C THR A 58 -3.13 -3.43 2.76
N SER A 59 -4.29 -3.57 3.42
CA SER A 59 -5.48 -2.82 3.06
C SER A 59 -5.03 -1.40 2.73
N PRO A 60 -5.35 -0.86 1.54
CA PRO A 60 -4.92 0.48 1.20
C PRO A 60 -5.33 1.37 2.37
N ARG A 61 -4.36 2.05 2.99
CA ARG A 61 -4.64 2.97 4.08
C ARG A 61 -5.70 3.92 3.53
N SER A 62 -6.91 3.89 4.08
CA SER A 62 -7.96 4.82 3.68
C SER A 62 -7.37 6.21 3.89
N ALA A 63 -7.05 6.91 2.79
CA ALA A 63 -6.63 8.28 2.91
C ALA A 63 -7.78 9.00 3.62
N SER A 64 -7.51 9.64 4.76
CA SER A 64 -8.52 10.48 5.38
C SER A 64 -8.73 11.67 4.44
N ILE A 65 -9.65 11.52 3.49
CA ILE A 65 -10.05 12.61 2.61
C ILE A 65 -10.71 13.62 3.54
N LYS A 66 -9.99 14.70 3.85
CA LYS A 66 -10.60 15.82 4.56
C LYS A 66 -11.75 16.29 3.66
N PRO A 67 -12.99 16.38 4.16
CA PRO A 67 -14.09 16.88 3.35
C PRO A 67 -13.71 18.27 2.83
N GLY A 68 -13.87 18.47 1.53
CA GLY A 68 -13.65 19.78 0.92
C GLY A 68 -14.53 20.85 1.60
N PRO A 69 -14.13 22.12 1.56
CA PRO A 69 -14.95 23.19 2.12
C PRO A 69 -16.33 23.18 1.45
N SER A 70 -17.38 23.31 2.26
CA SER A 70 -18.75 23.50 1.77
C SER A 70 -18.79 24.66 0.77
N GLU A 71 -19.53 24.48 -0.33
CA GLU A 71 -19.71 25.46 -1.40
C GLU A 71 -20.20 26.81 -0.87
N TYR A 72 -21.00 26.80 0.20
CA TYR A 72 -21.42 27.99 0.92
C TYR A 72 -20.26 28.76 1.58
N ARG A 73 -19.27 28.06 2.15
CA ARG A 73 -18.08 28.70 2.72
C ARG A 73 -17.18 29.28 1.65
N LEU A 74 -17.05 28.61 0.50
CA LEU A 74 -16.30 29.10 -0.65
C LEU A 74 -16.92 30.39 -1.21
N THR A 75 -18.22 30.37 -1.47
CA THR A 75 -18.95 31.53 -1.99
C THR A 75 -18.89 32.72 -1.02
N LYS A 76 -19.07 32.49 0.29
CA LYS A 76 -18.92 33.54 1.31
C LYS A 76 -17.51 34.14 1.34
N SER A 77 -16.47 33.29 1.30
CA SER A 77 -15.07 33.75 1.27
C SER A 77 -14.76 34.57 0.02
N LEU A 78 -15.24 34.15 -1.15
CA LEU A 78 -15.09 34.90 -2.40
C LEU A 78 -15.79 36.27 -2.35
N ILE A 79 -16.99 36.33 -1.74
CA ILE A 79 -17.71 37.59 -1.52
C ILE A 79 -16.94 38.51 -0.55
N GLU A 80 -16.34 37.97 0.51
CA GLU A 80 -15.55 38.75 1.46
C GLU A 80 -14.24 39.28 0.83
N LEU A 81 -13.57 38.47 0.02
CA LEU A 81 -12.36 38.86 -0.71
C LEU A 81 -12.64 39.90 -1.80
N SER A 82 -13.78 39.80 -2.49
CA SER A 82 -14.18 40.79 -3.48
C SER A 82 -14.53 42.13 -2.84
N ARG A 83 -15.10 42.11 -1.62
CA ARG A 83 -15.39 43.32 -0.81
C ARG A 83 -14.14 43.94 -0.20
N LYS A 84 -13.12 43.14 0.16
CA LYS A 84 -11.84 43.62 0.73
C LYS A 84 -10.91 44.33 -0.27
N LYS A 85 -11.42 44.77 -1.42
CA LYS A 85 -10.65 45.49 -2.43
C LYS A 85 -10.83 47.02 -2.28
N SER A 86 -10.25 47.60 -1.24
CA SER A 86 -9.86 49.02 -1.29
C SER A 86 -8.59 49.12 -2.15
N VAL A 87 -8.75 49.18 -3.47
CA VAL A 87 -7.63 49.52 -4.36
C VAL A 87 -7.21 50.93 -4.00
N SER A 88 -5.99 51.10 -3.50
CA SER A 88 -5.42 52.43 -3.35
C SER A 88 -5.47 53.15 -4.71
N PRO A 89 -5.76 54.46 -4.75
CA PRO A 89 -5.96 55.20 -6.01
C PRO A 89 -4.82 54.96 -7.03
N LYS A 90 -3.58 54.81 -6.54
CA LYS A 90 -2.37 54.50 -7.31
C LYS A 90 -2.41 53.14 -8.03
N ALA A 91 -3.06 52.12 -7.45
CA ALA A 91 -3.19 50.80 -8.08
C ALA A 91 -4.37 50.74 -9.08
N ARG A 92 -5.37 51.63 -8.98
CA ARG A 92 -6.44 51.76 -10.00
C ARG A 92 -5.89 52.35 -11.30
N GLU A 93 -5.00 53.33 -11.20
CA GLU A 93 -4.36 53.99 -12.34
C GLU A 93 -3.50 53.02 -13.17
N ILE A 94 -2.78 52.09 -12.51
CA ILE A 94 -1.96 51.06 -13.17
C ILE A 94 -2.80 50.02 -13.92
N VAL A 95 -4.00 49.69 -13.41
CA VAL A 95 -4.89 48.69 -14.04
C VAL A 95 -5.67 49.30 -15.20
N LEU A 96 -6.13 50.55 -15.09
CA LEU A 96 -6.88 51.26 -16.14
C LEU A 96 -5.96 51.88 -17.21
N GLY A 97 -4.71 52.21 -16.89
CA GLY A 97 -3.74 52.79 -17.82
C GLY A 97 -3.09 51.79 -18.79
N ARG A 98 -3.38 50.49 -18.67
CA ARG A 98 -2.81 49.44 -19.54
C ARG A 98 -3.66 49.09 -20.77
N SER A 99 -4.88 49.61 -20.91
CA SER A 99 -5.78 49.31 -22.04
C SER A 99 -5.69 50.30 -23.21
N GLY A 100 -4.65 51.13 -23.28
CA GLY A 100 -4.56 52.18 -24.30
C GLY A 100 -3.13 52.59 -24.63
N ARG A 101 -2.37 51.71 -25.29
CA ARG A 101 -1.28 52.13 -26.20
C ARG A 101 -1.41 51.30 -27.48
N LYS A 102 -2.03 51.94 -28.49
CA LYS A 102 -1.78 51.62 -29.90
C LYS A 102 -0.42 52.18 -30.28
#